data_AF-A0A7V1U7G1-F1
#
_entry.id   AF-A0A7V1U7G1-F1
#
_cell.length_a   1.000
_cell.length_b   1.000
_cell.length_c   1.000
_cell.angle_alpha   90.00
_cell.angle_beta   90.00
_cell.angle_gamma   90.00
#
_symmetry.space_group_name_H-M   'P 1'
#
loop_
_entity.id
_entity.type
_entity.pdbx_description
1 polymer ?
#
loop_
_entity_poly.entity_id
_entity_poly.type
_entity_poly.pdbx_seq_one_letter_code
_entity_poly.pdbx_strand_id
1 'polypeptide(L)'
;MARAQTAEVAGTALEGAASRVEQLFQVAAAELGRRTPLGPLARREKALIDAHDRTAASPILGTRIDYSLFTPRGHYTRNADLTRYFVAMSVLGQSAFCLPGTFQCPDLEPARLAILASRVLAGEETLVARWRRIYEPTAFLVGAADDYTPLEVAAAAEEVVGGLEDPMRFADDAAVEAVAEGLAAARPVRIDPERASVRLMGARFVIDSYVLDQLLYPNVGTPEEPRLLPSALDLAAAFGSSFAYRVLEDAGETRYANYDTQLARMREAIAARPERDWAGTVYDAWLHALEPMFVEHGRAYPDFMRTEAWTAKAHQTGLGSYAELKHDTILYTKQAVAEGGDMGEIPERRNWVEPEPAAFGRLAALTELLGSGLGQRDLLTAEARRLLADAADLFRFLERIARDELAGRPISEADNERLTSIGGTLESLWWRTADRGAGGAISADQDAAIVADIASGGNEVLEEATGRIDRIYVLVPDDAGRFQVAVGGVYSYYEFAVPAGTRLTDEAWRTMLDAGEQPERPTWEEVLFPGA
;
A
#
# COMPACT_ATOMS: atom_id res chain seq x y z
N MET A 1 12.81 2.54 30.14
CA MET A 1 13.96 1.93 29.45
C MET A 1 14.91 2.98 28.90
N ALA A 2 14.66 3.66 27.78
CA ALA A 2 15.60 4.66 27.21
C ALA A 2 16.20 5.70 28.19
N ARG A 3 15.40 6.23 29.13
CA ARG A 3 15.91 7.12 30.20
C ARG A 3 16.91 6.44 31.16
N ALA A 4 16.67 5.18 31.48
CA ALA A 4 17.59 4.39 32.30
C ALA A 4 18.91 4.15 31.55
N GLN A 5 18.84 3.82 30.27
CA GLN A 5 20.02 3.73 29.39
C GLN A 5 20.79 5.06 29.29
N THR A 6 20.08 6.19 29.22
CA THR A 6 20.72 7.52 29.20
C THR A 6 21.41 7.84 30.53
N ALA A 7 20.85 7.39 31.67
CA ALA A 7 21.48 7.51 32.99
C ALA A 7 22.64 6.50 33.22
N GLU A 8 22.56 5.32 32.59
CA GLU A 8 23.57 4.25 32.61
C GLU A 8 24.86 4.68 31.91
N VAL A 9 24.77 5.41 30.80
CA VAL A 9 25.93 5.91 30.03
C VAL A 9 26.26 7.39 30.30
N ALA A 10 25.73 7.99 31.36
CA ALA A 10 25.94 9.39 31.69
C ALA A 10 27.42 9.70 31.98
N GLY A 11 27.92 10.83 31.49
CA GLY A 11 29.33 11.23 31.56
C GLY A 11 30.25 10.51 30.57
N THR A 12 29.71 9.68 29.66
CA THR A 12 30.48 8.98 28.62
C THR A 12 30.21 9.57 27.23
N ALA A 13 30.98 9.14 26.21
CA ALA A 13 30.75 9.51 24.81
C ALA A 13 29.33 9.18 24.31
N LEU A 14 28.65 8.21 24.92
CA LEU A 14 27.32 7.74 24.51
C LEU A 14 26.16 8.54 25.09
N GLU A 15 26.38 9.46 26.04
CA GLU A 15 25.30 10.23 26.67
C GLU A 15 24.50 11.03 25.62
N GLY A 16 25.19 11.61 24.63
CA GLY A 16 24.54 12.32 23.51
C GLY A 16 23.64 11.40 22.68
N ALA A 17 24.16 10.25 22.25
CA ALA A 17 23.43 9.29 21.44
C ALA A 17 22.23 8.68 22.20
N ALA A 18 22.42 8.26 23.45
CA ALA A 18 21.36 7.74 24.29
C ALA A 18 20.26 8.79 24.57
N SER A 19 20.65 10.05 24.81
CA SER A 19 19.72 11.17 25.01
C SER A 19 18.91 11.52 23.75
N ARG A 20 19.48 11.35 22.55
CA ARG A 20 18.77 11.45 21.27
C ARG A 20 17.74 10.32 21.13
N VAL A 21 18.10 9.09 21.47
CA VAL A 21 17.18 7.94 21.50
C VAL A 21 16.05 8.13 22.54
N GLU A 22 16.32 8.63 23.75
CA GLU A 22 15.22 8.95 24.70
C GLU A 22 14.29 10.02 24.10
N GLN A 23 14.84 11.05 23.47
CA GLN A 23 14.05 12.13 22.88
C GLN A 23 13.18 11.66 21.69
N LEU A 24 13.62 10.69 20.90
CA LEU A 24 12.77 10.09 19.85
C LEU A 24 11.53 9.41 20.47
N PHE A 25 11.74 8.59 21.51
CA PHE A 25 10.63 7.95 22.22
C PHE A 25 9.75 8.95 22.98
N GLN A 26 10.29 10.10 23.41
CA GLN A 26 9.50 11.19 23.99
C GLN A 26 8.54 11.82 22.96
N VAL A 27 8.99 12.02 21.71
CA VAL A 27 8.14 12.50 20.60
C VAL A 27 7.01 11.50 20.34
N ALA A 28 7.34 10.24 20.01
CA ALA A 28 6.33 9.22 19.71
C ALA A 28 5.29 9.04 20.85
N ALA A 29 5.73 9.13 22.12
CA ALA A 29 4.82 9.10 23.26
C ALA A 29 3.91 10.35 23.34
N ALA A 30 4.41 11.54 22.99
CA ALA A 30 3.63 12.76 22.96
C ALA A 30 2.60 12.76 21.82
N GLU A 31 2.94 12.22 20.64
CA GLU A 31 1.98 12.03 19.53
C GLU A 31 0.83 11.10 19.92
N LEU A 32 1.11 10.02 20.66
CA LEU A 32 0.08 9.16 21.27
C LEU A 32 -0.72 9.84 22.40
N GLY A 33 -0.54 11.14 22.64
CA GLY A 33 -1.24 11.93 23.66
C GLY A 33 -0.78 11.66 25.10
N ARG A 34 0.38 11.03 25.30
CA ARG A 34 0.90 10.76 26.66
C ARG A 34 1.55 12.03 27.22
N ARG A 35 1.33 12.28 28.52
CA ARG A 35 1.94 13.39 29.27
C ARG A 35 3.42 13.13 29.52
N THR A 36 4.23 13.41 28.51
CA THR A 36 5.68 13.15 28.50
C THR A 36 6.45 14.48 28.52
N PRO A 37 7.41 14.68 29.45
CA PRO A 37 8.28 15.85 29.41
C PRO A 37 9.26 15.73 28.23
N LEU A 38 9.16 16.66 27.26
CA LEU A 38 10.03 16.69 26.09
C LEU A 38 11.39 17.34 26.40
N GLY A 39 12.46 16.77 25.86
CA GLY A 39 13.79 17.39 25.77
C GLY A 39 13.88 18.52 24.73
N PRO A 40 15.04 19.19 24.64
CA PRO A 40 15.24 20.30 23.69
C PRO A 40 15.24 19.87 22.22
N LEU A 41 15.70 18.66 21.90
CA LEU A 41 15.65 18.11 20.54
C LEU A 41 14.22 17.67 20.22
N ALA A 42 13.58 16.93 21.14
CA ALA A 42 12.18 16.47 21.01
C ALA A 42 11.19 17.61 20.74
N ARG A 43 11.35 18.78 21.39
CA ARG A 43 10.52 19.96 21.08
C ARG A 43 10.72 20.50 19.66
N ARG A 44 11.94 20.42 19.10
CA ARG A 44 12.22 20.90 17.74
C ARG A 44 11.77 19.88 16.70
N GLU A 45 11.95 18.59 16.97
CA GLU A 45 11.45 17.49 16.14
C GLU A 45 9.92 17.58 16.02
N LYS A 46 9.22 17.66 17.16
CA LYS A 46 7.76 17.79 17.19
C LYS A 46 7.29 19.05 16.45
N ALA A 47 8.00 20.17 16.55
CA ALA A 47 7.65 21.39 15.83
C ALA A 47 7.90 21.34 14.30
N LEU A 48 8.63 20.33 13.79
CA LEU A 48 8.71 20.02 12.36
C LEU A 48 7.60 19.05 11.93
N ILE A 49 7.32 18.05 12.78
CA ILE A 49 6.19 17.13 12.60
C ILE A 49 4.88 17.93 12.55
N ASP A 50 4.54 18.69 13.59
CA ASP A 50 3.30 19.49 13.72
C ASP A 50 3.09 20.53 12.58
N ALA A 51 4.11 20.80 11.76
CA ALA A 51 4.04 21.71 10.63
C ALA A 51 3.68 21.02 9.29
N HIS A 52 4.03 19.74 9.12
CA HIS A 52 3.82 18.94 7.90
C HIS A 52 4.33 19.55 6.56
N ASP A 53 5.18 20.59 6.58
CA ASP A 53 5.28 21.51 5.45
C ASP A 53 6.45 21.29 4.46
N ARG A 54 7.49 20.53 4.83
CA ARG A 54 8.75 20.50 4.04
C ARG A 54 9.71 19.36 4.38
N THR A 55 10.70 19.16 3.50
CA THR A 55 11.87 18.32 3.76
C THR A 55 12.97 19.09 4.52
N ALA A 56 13.24 18.72 5.77
CA ALA A 56 14.22 19.35 6.66
C ALA A 56 15.16 18.33 7.33
N ALA A 57 16.27 18.80 7.92
CA ALA A 57 17.17 17.96 8.69
C ALA A 57 16.65 17.76 10.12
N SER A 58 16.54 16.51 10.56
CA SER A 58 15.98 16.10 11.85
C SER A 58 16.84 16.57 13.03
N PRO A 59 16.27 17.35 13.97
CA PRO A 59 16.92 17.72 15.23
C PRO A 59 17.39 16.56 16.11
N ILE A 60 16.85 15.35 15.93
CA ILE A 60 17.24 14.13 16.64
C ILE A 60 18.16 13.23 15.80
N LEU A 61 17.87 12.99 14.52
CA LEU A 61 18.66 12.04 13.70
C LEU A 61 19.82 12.71 12.95
N GLY A 62 19.69 13.97 12.55
CA GLY A 62 20.62 14.69 11.66
C GLY A 62 20.37 14.44 10.16
N THR A 63 19.72 13.32 9.82
CA THR A 63 19.28 12.98 8.46
C THR A 63 18.16 13.89 7.96
N ARG A 64 17.96 13.97 6.63
CA ARG A 64 16.83 14.70 6.04
C ARG A 64 15.57 13.84 6.05
N ILE A 65 14.45 14.41 6.49
CA ILE A 65 13.11 13.80 6.51
C ILE A 65 12.15 14.72 5.76
N ASP A 66 11.28 14.16 4.90
CA ASP A 66 10.09 14.83 4.38
C ASP A 66 9.00 14.82 5.45
N TYR A 67 8.74 15.96 6.08
CA TYR A 67 7.75 16.05 7.14
C TYR A 67 6.30 16.05 6.63
N SER A 68 6.06 16.18 5.31
CA SER A 68 4.71 16.05 4.75
C SER A 68 4.17 14.61 4.82
N LEU A 69 5.05 13.60 4.95
CA LEU A 69 4.69 12.20 5.20
C LEU A 69 4.05 11.94 6.58
N PHE A 70 4.00 12.95 7.45
CA PHE A 70 3.34 12.88 8.75
C PHE A 70 1.90 13.42 8.71
N THR A 71 1.49 14.04 7.59
CA THR A 71 0.12 14.53 7.36
C THR A 71 -0.89 13.38 7.49
N PRO A 72 -1.82 13.40 8.46
CA PRO A 72 -2.86 12.41 8.58
C PRO A 72 -3.78 12.43 7.35
N ARG A 73 -3.95 11.27 6.73
CA ARG A 73 -4.63 11.11 5.43
C ARG A 73 -5.36 9.78 5.34
N GLY A 74 -6.29 9.66 4.40
CA GLY A 74 -7.21 8.54 4.29
C GLY A 74 -7.94 8.25 5.61
N HIS A 75 -8.17 6.98 5.93
CA HIS A 75 -8.94 6.55 7.11
C HIS A 75 -8.42 7.05 8.48
N TYR A 76 -7.23 7.64 8.54
CA TYR A 76 -6.65 8.19 9.78
C TYR A 76 -7.12 9.61 10.14
N THR A 77 -7.88 10.29 9.25
CA THR A 77 -8.56 11.56 9.56
C THR A 77 -9.84 11.36 10.39
N ARG A 78 -10.49 10.18 10.28
CA ARG A 78 -11.80 9.83 10.88
C ARG A 78 -12.00 10.24 12.33
N ASN A 79 -10.96 10.12 13.17
CA ASN A 79 -11.01 10.54 14.57
C ASN A 79 -9.61 10.77 15.15
N ALA A 80 -9.55 11.58 16.21
CA ALA A 80 -8.30 11.99 16.85
C ALA A 80 -7.43 10.83 17.39
N ASP A 81 -7.99 9.64 17.66
CA ASP A 81 -7.21 8.49 18.14
C ASP A 81 -6.48 7.80 16.97
N LEU A 82 -7.13 7.67 15.81
CA LEU A 82 -6.46 7.24 14.56
C LEU A 82 -5.48 8.29 14.05
N THR A 83 -5.79 9.59 14.18
CA THR A 83 -4.86 10.68 13.83
C THR A 83 -3.58 10.61 14.68
N ARG A 84 -3.71 10.45 16.00
CA ARG A 84 -2.56 10.27 16.91
C ARG A 84 -1.79 8.97 16.65
N TYR A 85 -2.49 7.90 16.26
CA TYR A 85 -1.86 6.65 15.87
C TYR A 85 -1.02 6.81 14.59
N PHE A 86 -1.56 7.46 13.55
CA PHE A 86 -0.87 7.75 12.30
C PHE A 86 0.42 8.51 12.54
N VAL A 87 0.35 9.70 13.17
CA VAL A 87 1.55 10.53 13.39
C VAL A 87 2.59 9.79 14.24
N ALA A 88 2.17 9.05 15.27
CA ALA A 88 3.09 8.25 16.10
C ALA A 88 3.74 7.09 15.33
N MET A 89 3.01 6.43 14.43
CA MET A 89 3.55 5.38 13.58
C MET A 89 4.47 5.97 12.49
N SER A 90 4.14 7.13 11.91
CA SER A 90 5.04 7.87 11.02
C SER A 90 6.32 8.30 11.74
N VAL A 91 6.28 8.67 13.04
CA VAL A 91 7.52 8.86 13.83
C VAL A 91 8.34 7.57 13.92
N LEU A 92 7.73 6.41 14.15
CA LEU A 92 8.45 5.13 14.28
C LEU A 92 8.89 4.53 12.94
N GLY A 93 8.23 4.87 11.84
CA GLY A 93 8.51 4.39 10.48
C GLY A 93 9.39 5.34 9.66
N GLN A 94 9.14 6.64 9.67
CA GLN A 94 9.92 7.62 8.90
C GLN A 94 11.22 8.07 9.58
N SER A 95 11.42 7.74 10.86
CA SER A 95 12.72 7.90 11.54
C SER A 95 13.73 6.85 11.05
N ALA A 96 14.30 7.09 9.88
CA ALA A 96 15.33 6.26 9.28
C ALA A 96 16.70 6.48 9.96
N PHE A 97 17.20 5.45 10.65
CA PHE A 97 18.59 5.38 11.05
C PHE A 97 19.40 4.79 9.88
N CYS A 98 19.85 5.63 8.96
CA CYS A 98 20.61 5.20 7.79
C CYS A 98 21.90 4.45 8.16
N LEU A 99 22.31 3.48 7.33
CA LEU A 99 23.56 2.75 7.51
C LEU A 99 24.76 3.56 6.99
N PRO A 100 25.95 3.44 7.59
CA PRO A 100 27.16 4.12 7.11
C PRO A 100 27.47 3.77 5.66
N GLY A 101 27.83 4.78 4.88
CA GLY A 101 28.15 4.64 3.45
C GLY A 101 26.93 4.67 2.51
N THR A 102 25.70 4.69 3.04
CA THR A 102 24.49 4.92 2.22
C THR A 102 24.37 6.38 1.77
N PHE A 103 23.49 6.64 0.80
CA PHE A 103 23.32 7.94 0.17
C PHE A 103 22.98 9.03 1.20
N GLN A 104 23.82 10.08 1.24
CA GLN A 104 23.78 11.16 2.25
C GLN A 104 24.00 10.72 3.72
N CYS A 105 24.53 9.51 3.96
CA CYS A 105 24.84 8.96 5.29
C CYS A 105 26.31 8.52 5.45
N PRO A 106 27.29 9.46 5.49
CA PRO A 106 28.71 9.13 5.69
C PRO A 106 29.12 8.96 7.17
N ASP A 107 28.17 9.06 8.11
CA ASP A 107 28.41 9.07 9.56
C ASP A 107 27.93 7.76 10.19
N LEU A 108 28.63 7.26 11.21
CA LEU A 108 28.27 6.09 12.01
C LEU A 108 27.23 6.39 13.10
N GLU A 109 27.11 7.66 13.49
CA GLU A 109 26.23 8.07 14.58
C GLU A 109 24.75 7.68 14.38
N PRO A 110 24.14 7.76 13.18
CA PRO A 110 22.79 7.22 12.93
C PRO A 110 22.69 5.70 13.23
N ALA A 111 23.67 4.89 12.81
CA ALA A 111 23.71 3.47 13.13
C ALA A 111 23.94 3.22 14.64
N ARG A 112 24.73 4.06 15.31
CA ARG A 112 24.87 4.01 16.79
C ARG A 112 23.54 4.30 17.49
N LEU A 113 22.75 5.26 17.00
CA LEU A 113 21.38 5.50 17.47
C LEU A 113 20.47 4.29 17.21
N ALA A 114 20.58 3.62 16.05
CA ALA A 114 19.82 2.41 15.74
C ALA A 114 20.08 1.29 16.75
N ILE A 115 21.36 1.03 17.06
CA ILE A 115 21.78 0.01 18.02
C ILE A 115 21.26 0.36 19.43
N LEU A 116 21.43 1.62 19.86
CA LEU A 116 20.94 2.08 21.17
C LEU A 116 19.40 2.08 21.27
N ALA A 117 18.67 2.32 20.18
CA ALA A 117 17.21 2.18 20.14
C ALA A 117 16.78 0.71 20.12
N SER A 118 17.56 -0.16 19.47
CA SER A 118 17.30 -1.61 19.40
C SER A 118 17.56 -2.31 20.73
N ARG A 119 18.61 -1.94 21.46
CA ARG A 119 18.87 -2.38 22.85
C ARG A 119 17.67 -2.09 23.76
N VAL A 120 17.07 -0.89 23.62
CA VAL A 120 15.87 -0.49 24.38
C VAL A 120 14.66 -1.37 24.07
N LEU A 121 14.55 -1.94 22.86
CA LEU A 121 13.45 -2.85 22.51
C LEU A 121 13.74 -4.31 22.89
N ALA A 122 14.92 -4.81 22.51
CA ALA A 122 15.31 -6.22 22.61
C ALA A 122 15.59 -6.67 24.04
N GLY A 123 16.15 -5.79 24.89
CA GLY A 123 16.51 -6.10 26.29
C GLY A 123 15.34 -6.29 27.26
N GLU A 124 14.11 -6.48 26.79
CA GLU A 124 12.92 -6.73 27.61
C GLU A 124 11.89 -7.56 26.83
N GLU A 125 11.74 -8.84 27.19
CA GLU A 125 10.85 -9.78 26.51
C GLU A 125 9.40 -9.27 26.44
N THR A 126 8.90 -8.61 27.51
CA THR A 126 7.53 -8.08 27.52
C THR A 126 7.34 -6.88 26.58
N LEU A 127 8.41 -6.22 26.15
CA LEU A 127 8.40 -5.14 25.17
C LEU A 127 8.51 -5.71 23.74
N VAL A 128 9.38 -6.70 23.52
CA VAL A 128 9.43 -7.47 22.25
C VAL A 128 8.06 -8.07 21.93
N ALA A 129 7.39 -8.69 22.91
CA ALA A 129 6.04 -9.25 22.74
C ALA A 129 4.98 -8.19 22.38
N ARG A 130 5.08 -6.96 22.94
CA ARG A 130 4.18 -5.84 22.59
C ARG A 130 4.44 -5.30 21.20
N TRP A 131 5.71 -5.19 20.79
CA TRP A 131 6.10 -4.78 19.44
C TRP A 131 5.61 -5.79 18.41
N ARG A 132 5.83 -7.10 18.66
CA ARG A 132 5.31 -8.20 17.82
C ARG A 132 3.79 -8.13 17.66
N ARG A 133 3.04 -7.83 18.71
CA ARG A 133 1.57 -7.66 18.64
C ARG A 133 1.11 -6.51 17.72
N ILE A 134 1.98 -5.57 17.33
CA ILE A 134 1.69 -4.51 16.35
C ILE A 134 2.32 -4.84 14.98
N TYR A 135 3.54 -5.37 14.98
CA TYR A 135 4.31 -5.67 13.78
C TYR A 135 3.79 -6.92 13.04
N GLU A 136 3.51 -8.03 13.73
CA GLU A 136 3.13 -9.31 13.11
C GLU A 136 1.73 -9.32 12.46
N PRO A 137 0.73 -8.53 12.92
CA PRO A 137 -0.52 -8.35 12.19
C PRO A 137 -0.34 -7.49 10.94
N THR A 138 0.35 -6.34 11.06
CA THR A 138 0.60 -5.45 9.91
C THR A 138 1.52 -6.09 8.88
N ALA A 139 2.45 -6.95 9.30
CA ALA A 139 3.30 -7.72 8.39
C ALA A 139 2.61 -8.93 7.74
N PHE A 140 1.50 -9.41 8.31
CA PHE A 140 0.64 -10.39 7.66
C PHE A 140 -0.34 -9.76 6.67
N LEU A 141 -0.91 -8.61 7.03
CA LEU A 141 -1.78 -7.85 6.13
C LEU A 141 -0.99 -7.35 4.91
N VAL A 142 0.15 -6.71 5.14
CA VAL A 142 0.85 -5.91 4.13
C VAL A 142 2.18 -6.53 3.68
N GLY A 143 3.05 -6.87 4.63
CA GLY A 143 4.39 -7.41 4.33
C GLY A 143 5.43 -7.11 5.40
N ALA A 144 6.57 -7.82 5.38
CA ALA A 144 7.69 -7.51 6.26
C ALA A 144 8.28 -6.12 5.93
N ALA A 145 8.98 -5.48 6.88
CA ALA A 145 9.73 -4.26 6.60
C ALA A 145 10.84 -4.53 5.56
N ASP A 146 11.00 -3.63 4.58
CA ASP A 146 12.12 -3.73 3.63
C ASP A 146 13.43 -3.22 4.27
N ASP A 147 13.37 -2.10 4.98
CA ASP A 147 14.42 -1.67 5.91
C ASP A 147 14.55 -2.62 7.12
N TYR A 148 15.68 -2.57 7.82
CA TYR A 148 15.97 -3.49 8.93
C TYR A 148 15.17 -3.14 10.20
N THR A 149 14.68 -4.15 10.89
CA THR A 149 13.98 -4.03 12.17
C THR A 149 14.93 -4.10 13.37
N PRO A 150 14.52 -3.63 14.56
CA PRO A 150 15.36 -3.68 15.76
C PRO A 150 15.72 -5.09 16.24
N LEU A 151 14.96 -6.11 15.81
CA LEU A 151 15.27 -7.51 16.11
C LEU A 151 16.34 -8.09 15.17
N GLU A 152 16.46 -7.57 13.95
CA GLU A 152 17.57 -7.90 13.04
C GLU A 152 18.87 -7.23 13.52
N VAL A 153 18.80 -6.00 14.06
CA VAL A 153 19.95 -5.36 14.74
C VAL A 153 20.43 -6.19 15.93
N ALA A 154 19.51 -6.73 16.73
CA ALA A 154 19.85 -7.60 17.84
C ALA A 154 20.50 -8.92 17.38
N ALA A 155 19.99 -9.53 16.30
CA ALA A 155 20.58 -10.75 15.73
C ALA A 155 21.98 -10.51 15.16
N ALA A 156 22.18 -9.43 14.39
CA ALA A 156 23.49 -9.05 13.86
C ALA A 156 24.49 -8.75 14.99
N ALA A 157 24.05 -8.05 16.06
CA ALA A 157 24.88 -7.77 17.23
C ALA A 157 25.25 -9.03 18.02
N GLU A 158 24.35 -10.01 18.16
CA GLU A 158 24.67 -11.31 18.75
C GLU A 158 25.78 -12.02 17.98
N GLU A 159 25.73 -12.02 16.64
CA GLU A 159 26.73 -12.70 15.80
C GLU A 159 28.09 -11.99 15.78
N VAL A 160 28.12 -10.67 15.55
CA VAL A 160 29.40 -9.94 15.30
C VAL A 160 30.03 -9.36 16.57
N VAL A 161 29.25 -9.11 17.62
CA VAL A 161 29.74 -8.56 18.90
C VAL A 161 29.31 -9.35 20.14
N GLY A 162 28.45 -10.37 20.05
CA GLY A 162 28.01 -11.14 21.22
C GLY A 162 27.08 -10.38 22.14
N GLY A 163 26.14 -9.62 21.56
CA GLY A 163 24.94 -9.13 22.25
C GLY A 163 24.74 -7.60 22.19
N LEU A 164 23.69 -7.14 22.87
CA LEU A 164 23.33 -5.72 23.04
C LEU A 164 23.40 -5.25 24.50
N GLU A 165 23.76 -6.14 25.43
CA GLU A 165 23.63 -5.96 26.88
C GLU A 165 24.49 -4.80 27.40
N ASP A 166 25.76 -4.75 27.00
CA ASP A 166 26.69 -3.67 27.36
C ASP A 166 26.61 -2.53 26.34
N PRO A 167 26.07 -1.35 26.69
CA PRO A 167 25.99 -0.23 25.76
C PRO A 167 27.38 0.37 25.50
N MET A 168 28.33 0.24 26.43
CA MET A 168 29.66 0.85 26.32
C MET A 168 30.48 0.29 25.17
N ARG A 169 30.19 -0.93 24.73
CA ARG A 169 30.81 -1.52 23.54
C ARG A 169 30.57 -0.69 22.28
N PHE A 170 29.42 -0.04 22.17
CA PHE A 170 29.06 0.79 21.00
C PHE A 170 29.61 2.23 21.08
N ALA A 171 30.46 2.51 22.07
CA ALA A 171 31.38 3.66 22.04
C ALA A 171 32.59 3.42 21.12
N ASP A 172 32.85 2.16 20.75
CA ASP A 172 33.81 1.81 19.70
C ASP A 172 33.12 1.87 18.33
N ASP A 173 33.70 2.60 17.39
CA ASP A 173 33.19 2.77 16.03
C ASP A 173 33.26 1.47 15.23
N ALA A 174 34.31 0.65 15.46
CA ALA A 174 34.44 -0.65 14.80
C ALA A 174 33.34 -1.64 15.22
N ALA A 175 32.77 -1.48 16.42
CA ALA A 175 31.63 -2.27 16.88
C ALA A 175 30.31 -1.81 16.24
N VAL A 176 30.20 -0.54 15.82
CA VAL A 176 29.04 -0.01 15.08
C VAL A 176 29.14 -0.42 13.60
N GLU A 177 30.33 -0.32 13.00
CA GLU A 177 30.62 -0.78 11.64
C GLU A 177 30.29 -2.27 11.47
N ALA A 178 30.80 -3.14 12.35
CA ALA A 178 30.57 -4.58 12.28
C ALA A 178 29.08 -4.97 12.34
N VAL A 179 28.25 -4.25 13.11
CA VAL A 179 26.79 -4.49 13.16
C VAL A 179 26.10 -4.00 11.90
N ALA A 180 26.53 -2.87 11.32
CA ALA A 180 26.00 -2.37 10.05
C ALA A 180 26.36 -3.29 8.87
N GLU A 181 27.59 -3.80 8.82
CA GLU A 181 28.03 -4.80 7.84
C GLU A 181 27.28 -6.13 8.02
N GLY A 182 27.08 -6.58 9.28
CA GLY A 182 26.32 -7.78 9.60
C GLY A 182 24.86 -7.73 9.12
N LEU A 183 24.20 -6.58 9.25
CA LEU A 183 22.85 -6.35 8.69
C LEU A 183 22.83 -6.49 7.16
N ALA A 184 23.75 -5.79 6.48
CA ALA A 184 23.85 -5.83 5.01
C ALA A 184 24.23 -7.21 4.46
N ALA A 185 25.01 -7.99 5.21
CA ALA A 185 25.36 -9.37 4.87
C ALA A 185 24.20 -10.35 5.13
N ALA A 186 23.36 -10.11 6.15
CA ALA A 186 22.23 -10.99 6.49
C ALA A 186 21.13 -10.98 5.43
N ARG A 187 20.82 -9.81 4.85
CA ARG A 187 19.99 -9.67 3.64
C ARG A 187 20.18 -8.30 2.97
N PRO A 188 19.94 -8.17 1.66
CA PRO A 188 19.75 -6.85 1.04
C PRO A 188 18.39 -6.24 1.44
N VAL A 189 18.36 -4.91 1.54
CA VAL A 189 17.17 -4.08 1.29
C VAL A 189 16.86 -4.13 -0.21
N ARG A 190 15.59 -4.10 -0.63
CA ARG A 190 15.21 -4.35 -2.03
C ARG A 190 14.75 -3.12 -2.81
N ILE A 191 14.18 -2.12 -2.15
CA ILE A 191 13.56 -0.93 -2.77
C ILE A 191 14.27 0.31 -2.25
N ASP A 192 14.95 1.07 -3.10
CA ASP A 192 15.95 2.11 -2.71
C ASP A 192 17.08 1.58 -1.80
N PRO A 193 17.84 0.54 -2.21
CA PRO A 193 18.93 -0.03 -1.40
C PRO A 193 20.07 0.97 -1.13
N GLU A 194 20.21 2.01 -1.95
CA GLU A 194 21.17 3.10 -1.71
C GLU A 194 20.84 3.91 -0.44
N ARG A 195 19.65 3.76 0.15
CA ARG A 195 19.23 4.43 1.40
C ARG A 195 18.90 3.46 2.55
N ALA A 196 19.42 2.24 2.48
CA ALA A 196 19.22 1.20 3.49
C ALA A 196 19.41 1.70 4.94
N SER A 197 18.44 1.40 5.80
CA SER A 197 18.34 1.96 7.15
C SER A 197 17.74 0.98 8.15
N VAL A 198 17.89 1.26 9.44
CA VAL A 198 17.11 0.64 10.52
C VAL A 198 15.91 1.53 10.82
N ARG A 199 14.73 0.93 11.01
CA ARG A 199 13.49 1.63 11.41
C ARG A 199 12.75 0.87 12.51
N LEU A 200 12.18 1.58 13.48
CA LEU A 200 11.45 0.97 14.60
C LEU A 200 10.14 0.30 14.17
N MET A 201 9.47 0.86 13.16
CA MET A 201 8.30 0.31 12.48
C MET A 201 8.40 0.60 10.97
N GLY A 202 9.45 0.07 10.32
CA GLY A 202 9.75 0.37 8.91
C GLY A 202 8.65 0.03 7.91
N ALA A 203 8.60 0.80 6.81
CA ALA A 203 7.69 0.58 5.70
C ALA A 203 7.87 -0.81 5.07
N ARG A 204 6.76 -1.37 4.56
CA ARG A 204 6.69 -2.75 4.10
C ARG A 204 7.23 -2.91 2.69
N PHE A 205 7.94 -4.02 2.47
CA PHE A 205 8.19 -4.52 1.12
C PHE A 205 6.85 -4.98 0.52
N VAL A 206 6.48 -4.39 -0.60
CA VAL A 206 5.39 -4.85 -1.48
C VAL A 206 5.91 -4.91 -2.92
N ILE A 207 5.40 -5.88 -3.68
CA ILE A 207 6.04 -6.32 -4.94
C ILE A 207 5.83 -5.34 -6.11
N ASP A 208 4.72 -4.61 -6.11
CA ASP A 208 4.42 -3.50 -7.01
C ASP A 208 5.42 -2.35 -6.82
N SER A 209 5.62 -1.85 -5.60
CA SER A 209 6.65 -0.83 -5.33
C SER A 209 8.06 -1.27 -5.75
N TYR A 210 8.38 -2.57 -5.67
CA TYR A 210 9.63 -3.10 -6.20
C TYR A 210 9.66 -3.10 -7.74
N VAL A 211 8.57 -3.50 -8.41
CA VAL A 211 8.45 -3.44 -9.87
C VAL A 211 8.59 -2.00 -10.39
N LEU A 212 7.98 -1.03 -9.72
CA LEU A 212 8.07 0.39 -10.07
C LEU A 212 9.48 0.93 -9.83
N ASP A 213 10.11 0.69 -8.68
CA ASP A 213 11.52 1.04 -8.38
C ASP A 213 12.51 0.51 -9.44
N GLN A 214 12.30 -0.74 -9.88
CA GLN A 214 13.12 -1.35 -10.92
C GLN A 214 12.88 -0.76 -12.32
N LEU A 215 11.82 0.04 -12.51
CA LEU A 215 11.50 0.77 -13.74
C LEU A 215 11.81 2.27 -13.64
N LEU A 216 12.55 2.71 -12.63
CA LEU A 216 13.04 4.08 -12.42
C LEU A 216 14.57 4.18 -12.51
N TYR A 217 15.08 5.40 -12.62
CA TYR A 217 16.51 5.71 -12.43
C TYR A 217 16.95 5.31 -11.00
N PRO A 218 18.08 4.61 -10.80
CA PRO A 218 19.19 4.41 -11.75
C PRO A 218 19.06 3.20 -12.69
N ASN A 219 18.00 2.40 -12.59
CA ASN A 219 17.80 1.21 -13.42
C ASN A 219 17.36 1.57 -14.86
N VAL A 220 16.54 2.61 -15.01
CA VAL A 220 15.96 3.08 -16.27
C VAL A 220 16.24 4.59 -16.50
N GLY A 221 16.59 4.96 -17.73
CA GLY A 221 17.09 6.28 -18.10
C GLY A 221 18.62 6.42 -17.90
N THR A 222 19.13 7.65 -17.99
CA THR A 222 20.55 8.00 -17.76
C THR A 222 20.67 9.17 -16.78
N PRO A 223 21.86 9.55 -16.30
CA PRO A 223 22.04 10.75 -15.48
C PRO A 223 21.62 12.06 -16.18
N GLU A 224 21.62 12.08 -17.52
CA GLU A 224 21.18 13.20 -18.36
C GLU A 224 19.68 13.16 -18.69
N GLU A 225 19.10 11.96 -18.80
CA GLU A 225 17.69 11.71 -19.09
C GLU A 225 17.12 10.63 -18.14
N PRO A 226 16.94 10.94 -16.84
CA PRO A 226 16.53 9.97 -15.83
C PRO A 226 15.01 9.78 -15.82
N ARG A 227 14.55 8.52 -15.74
CA ARG A 227 13.13 8.24 -15.49
C ARG A 227 12.85 8.38 -13.99
N LEU A 228 12.19 9.46 -13.59
CA LEU A 228 12.01 9.83 -12.17
C LEU A 228 10.62 9.49 -11.60
N LEU A 229 9.60 9.34 -12.45
CA LEU A 229 8.27 8.85 -12.10
C LEU A 229 7.93 7.65 -13.00
N PRO A 230 7.18 6.65 -12.49
CA PRO A 230 6.65 5.55 -13.29
C PRO A 230 5.28 5.95 -13.86
N SER A 231 4.51 4.98 -14.35
CA SER A 231 3.04 5.09 -14.41
C SER A 231 2.39 3.80 -13.91
N ALA A 232 1.11 3.82 -13.56
CA ALA A 232 0.39 2.62 -13.11
C ALA A 232 0.36 1.51 -14.18
N LEU A 233 0.46 1.90 -15.45
CA LEU A 233 0.57 0.99 -16.59
C LEU A 233 1.87 0.17 -16.60
N ASP A 234 2.95 0.62 -15.94
CA ASP A 234 4.19 -0.17 -15.80
C ASP A 234 3.91 -1.50 -15.10
N LEU A 235 3.07 -1.48 -14.06
CA LEU A 235 2.68 -2.65 -13.30
C LEU A 235 1.78 -3.59 -14.10
N ALA A 236 0.77 -3.05 -14.80
CA ALA A 236 -0.07 -3.82 -15.71
C ALA A 236 0.76 -4.45 -16.85
N ALA A 237 1.73 -3.71 -17.40
CA ALA A 237 2.68 -4.23 -18.38
C ALA A 237 3.58 -5.33 -17.80
N ALA A 238 3.99 -5.22 -16.53
CA ALA A 238 4.77 -6.24 -15.82
C ALA A 238 3.97 -7.52 -15.54
N PHE A 239 2.66 -7.41 -15.27
CA PHE A 239 1.72 -8.55 -15.30
C PHE A 239 1.46 -9.13 -16.70
N GLY A 240 2.07 -8.55 -17.74
CA GLY A 240 2.04 -9.09 -19.11
C GLY A 240 1.06 -8.40 -20.05
N SER A 241 0.44 -7.28 -19.66
CA SER A 241 -0.47 -6.54 -20.55
C SER A 241 0.24 -6.00 -21.79
N SER A 242 -0.18 -6.50 -22.96
CA SER A 242 0.15 -5.93 -24.27
C SER A 242 -0.45 -4.53 -24.43
N PHE A 243 -1.63 -4.28 -23.86
CA PHE A 243 -2.33 -2.99 -23.97
C PHE A 243 -1.56 -1.89 -23.26
N ALA A 244 -1.22 -2.11 -21.99
CA ALA A 244 -0.47 -1.15 -21.17
C ALA A 244 0.89 -0.82 -21.80
N TYR A 245 1.62 -1.85 -22.27
CA TYR A 245 2.91 -1.65 -22.96
C TYR A 245 2.79 -0.76 -24.20
N ARG A 246 1.75 -0.90 -25.03
CA ARG A 246 1.55 -0.02 -26.20
C ARG A 246 1.25 1.42 -25.79
N VAL A 247 0.41 1.63 -24.78
CA VAL A 247 0.10 2.98 -24.28
C VAL A 247 1.36 3.67 -23.73
N LEU A 248 2.23 2.92 -23.03
CA LEU A 248 3.56 3.37 -22.60
C LEU A 248 4.49 3.69 -23.80
N GLU A 249 4.46 2.91 -24.87
CA GLU A 249 5.27 3.09 -26.08
C GLU A 249 4.84 4.34 -26.90
N ASP A 250 3.52 4.56 -27.02
CA ASP A 250 2.92 5.74 -27.65
C ASP A 250 3.22 7.01 -26.84
N ALA A 251 3.04 6.99 -25.51
CA ALA A 251 3.47 8.05 -24.61
C ALA A 251 4.97 8.33 -24.69
N GLY A 252 5.77 7.28 -24.92
CA GLY A 252 7.22 7.35 -25.10
C GLY A 252 8.03 6.89 -23.89
N GLU A 253 7.40 6.34 -22.87
CA GLU A 253 8.03 5.79 -21.66
C GLU A 253 9.01 4.65 -21.97
N THR A 254 8.72 3.85 -23.01
CA THR A 254 9.63 2.77 -23.45
C THR A 254 10.95 3.27 -24.05
N ARG A 255 11.07 4.58 -24.33
CA ARG A 255 12.26 5.18 -24.96
C ARG A 255 13.39 5.45 -23.96
N TYR A 256 13.09 5.48 -22.66
CA TYR A 256 14.13 5.62 -21.62
C TYR A 256 15.11 4.43 -21.67
N ALA A 257 16.40 4.71 -21.50
CA ALA A 257 17.44 3.69 -21.56
C ALA A 257 17.15 2.51 -20.62
N ASN A 258 17.40 1.28 -21.09
CA ASN A 258 17.16 0.01 -20.40
C ASN A 258 15.70 -0.38 -20.11
N TYR A 259 14.68 0.43 -20.43
CA TYR A 259 13.27 0.18 -20.07
C TYR A 259 12.82 -1.27 -20.34
N ASP A 260 12.89 -1.72 -21.61
CA ASP A 260 12.47 -3.08 -22.00
C ASP A 260 13.23 -4.20 -21.28
N THR A 261 14.50 -3.95 -20.96
CA THR A 261 15.36 -4.93 -20.26
C THR A 261 14.94 -5.08 -18.80
N GLN A 262 14.55 -3.98 -18.15
CA GLN A 262 14.01 -4.02 -16.79
C GLN A 262 12.58 -4.57 -16.76
N LEU A 263 11.72 -4.18 -17.71
CA LEU A 263 10.36 -4.71 -17.80
C LEU A 263 10.35 -6.23 -18.07
N ALA A 264 11.25 -6.73 -18.91
CA ALA A 264 11.42 -8.17 -19.11
C ALA A 264 11.82 -8.89 -17.81
N ARG A 265 12.75 -8.33 -17.02
CA ARG A 265 13.14 -8.87 -15.70
C ARG A 265 11.98 -8.87 -14.71
N MET A 266 11.14 -7.83 -14.71
CA MET A 266 9.97 -7.76 -13.82
C MET A 266 8.88 -8.76 -14.23
N ARG A 267 8.64 -8.92 -15.54
CA ARG A 267 7.78 -9.99 -16.09
C ARG A 267 8.27 -11.38 -15.68
N GLU A 268 9.57 -11.66 -15.80
CA GLU A 268 10.17 -12.92 -15.35
C GLU A 268 10.05 -13.12 -13.84
N ALA A 269 10.25 -12.08 -13.02
CA ALA A 269 10.13 -12.15 -11.56
C ALA A 269 8.69 -12.41 -11.09
N ILE A 270 7.69 -11.79 -11.73
CA ILE A 270 6.26 -12.03 -11.49
C ILE A 270 5.89 -13.46 -11.91
N ALA A 271 6.24 -13.88 -13.13
CA ALA A 271 5.89 -15.20 -13.66
C ALA A 271 6.60 -16.35 -12.94
N ALA A 272 7.77 -16.10 -12.32
CA ALA A 272 8.49 -17.07 -11.51
C ALA A 272 8.00 -17.15 -10.04
N ARG A 273 7.14 -16.23 -9.59
CA ARG A 273 6.68 -16.20 -8.18
C ARG A 273 5.70 -17.36 -7.90
N PRO A 274 6.01 -18.26 -6.93
CA PRO A 274 5.13 -19.37 -6.60
C PRO A 274 3.75 -18.92 -6.09
N GLU A 275 2.69 -19.67 -6.42
CA GLU A 275 1.31 -19.40 -5.97
C GLU A 275 1.20 -19.22 -4.44
N ARG A 276 1.91 -20.04 -3.67
CA ARG A 276 1.96 -19.94 -2.20
C ARG A 276 2.59 -18.65 -1.69
N ASP A 277 3.45 -18.01 -2.49
CA ASP A 277 4.12 -16.77 -2.13
C ASP A 277 3.24 -15.55 -2.50
N TRP A 278 2.29 -15.69 -3.43
CA TRP A 278 1.17 -14.75 -3.60
C TRP A 278 0.14 -14.84 -2.46
N ALA A 279 0.00 -16.01 -1.82
CA ALA A 279 -0.81 -16.18 -0.60
C ALA A 279 -0.03 -15.86 0.70
N GLY A 280 1.15 -15.22 0.61
CA GLY A 280 2.00 -14.92 1.77
C GLY A 280 1.52 -13.75 2.63
N THR A 281 0.83 -12.79 2.01
CA THR A 281 0.20 -11.63 2.67
C THR A 281 -1.20 -11.40 2.11
N VAL A 282 -2.02 -10.57 2.77
CA VAL A 282 -3.31 -10.15 2.20
C VAL A 282 -3.10 -9.20 1.01
N TYR A 283 -2.07 -8.36 1.05
CA TYR A 283 -1.66 -7.45 -0.02
C TYR A 283 -1.30 -8.18 -1.32
N ASP A 284 -0.39 -9.16 -1.25
CA ASP A 284 0.00 -9.98 -2.40
C ASP A 284 -1.20 -10.74 -2.99
N ALA A 285 -2.10 -11.22 -2.13
CA ALA A 285 -3.29 -11.95 -2.55
C ALA A 285 -4.31 -11.04 -3.25
N TRP A 286 -4.40 -9.76 -2.85
CA TRP A 286 -5.24 -8.77 -3.52
C TRP A 286 -4.66 -8.43 -4.89
N LEU A 287 -3.39 -8.05 -4.93
CA LEU A 287 -2.70 -7.68 -6.17
C LEU A 287 -2.75 -8.82 -7.21
N HIS A 288 -2.61 -10.08 -6.78
CA HIS A 288 -2.78 -11.25 -7.63
C HIS A 288 -4.24 -11.48 -8.09
N ALA A 289 -5.25 -11.02 -7.34
CA ALA A 289 -6.65 -11.03 -7.78
C ALA A 289 -6.92 -10.03 -8.93
N LEU A 290 -6.03 -9.05 -9.15
CA LEU A 290 -6.16 -8.02 -10.19
C LEU A 290 -5.62 -8.44 -11.56
N GLU A 291 -4.63 -9.34 -11.60
CA GLU A 291 -4.01 -9.87 -12.83
C GLU A 291 -5.02 -10.20 -13.96
N PRO A 292 -6.20 -10.81 -13.73
CA PRO A 292 -7.17 -11.11 -14.79
C PRO A 292 -7.67 -9.87 -15.56
N MET A 293 -7.61 -8.69 -14.94
CA MET A 293 -7.99 -7.41 -15.55
C MET A 293 -6.95 -6.88 -16.56
N PHE A 294 -5.70 -7.37 -16.48
CA PHE A 294 -4.57 -6.88 -17.29
C PHE A 294 -4.21 -7.83 -18.44
N VAL A 295 -4.58 -9.10 -18.38
CA VAL A 295 -4.29 -10.12 -19.41
C VAL A 295 -5.32 -10.12 -20.55
N GLU A 296 -4.91 -10.59 -21.74
CA GLU A 296 -5.78 -10.57 -22.92
C GLU A 296 -6.93 -11.60 -22.88
N HIS A 297 -8.16 -11.12 -23.11
CA HIS A 297 -9.36 -11.94 -23.27
C HIS A 297 -9.32 -12.78 -24.54
N GLY A 298 -8.74 -13.98 -24.44
CA GLY A 298 -8.70 -14.96 -25.52
C GLY A 298 -10.07 -15.47 -26.00
N ARG A 299 -10.07 -16.34 -27.01
CA ARG A 299 -11.29 -16.84 -27.71
C ARG A 299 -12.31 -17.61 -26.85
N ALA A 300 -12.02 -17.85 -25.57
CA ALA A 300 -12.96 -18.43 -24.61
C ALA A 300 -13.92 -17.40 -24.00
N TYR A 301 -13.59 -16.10 -24.06
CA TYR A 301 -14.42 -15.03 -23.52
C TYR A 301 -15.44 -14.51 -24.56
N PRO A 302 -16.62 -14.00 -24.12
CA PRO A 302 -17.62 -13.38 -24.98
C PRO A 302 -17.09 -12.27 -25.88
N ASP A 303 -17.74 -12.07 -27.04
CA ASP A 303 -17.28 -11.14 -28.07
C ASP A 303 -17.09 -9.69 -27.57
N PHE A 304 -17.91 -9.23 -26.61
CA PHE A 304 -17.75 -7.89 -26.02
C PHE A 304 -16.45 -7.74 -25.21
N MET A 305 -16.00 -8.80 -24.51
CA MET A 305 -14.78 -8.75 -23.69
C MET A 305 -13.51 -8.64 -24.52
N ARG A 306 -13.56 -9.03 -25.79
CA ARG A 306 -12.42 -9.04 -26.71
C ARG A 306 -12.32 -7.76 -27.55
N THR A 307 -12.88 -6.65 -27.05
CA THR A 307 -12.85 -5.33 -27.69
C THR A 307 -11.88 -4.42 -26.97
N GLU A 308 -11.27 -3.47 -27.69
CA GLU A 308 -10.33 -2.51 -27.10
C GLU A 308 -10.98 -1.64 -26.01
N ALA A 309 -12.25 -1.26 -26.18
CA ALA A 309 -13.05 -0.62 -25.14
C ALA A 309 -13.21 -1.51 -23.89
N TRP A 310 -13.37 -2.83 -24.03
CA TRP A 310 -13.39 -3.71 -22.87
C TRP A 310 -12.01 -3.92 -22.26
N THR A 311 -10.94 -3.97 -23.05
CA THR A 311 -9.57 -4.00 -22.52
C THR A 311 -9.26 -2.74 -21.72
N ALA A 312 -9.68 -1.56 -22.20
CA ALA A 312 -9.58 -0.31 -21.47
C ALA A 312 -10.48 -0.31 -20.21
N LYS A 313 -11.72 -0.80 -20.28
CA LYS A 313 -12.58 -0.98 -19.09
C LYS A 313 -11.95 -1.92 -18.07
N ALA A 314 -11.36 -3.01 -18.53
CA ALA A 314 -10.68 -3.98 -17.68
C ALA A 314 -9.47 -3.32 -17.03
N HIS A 315 -8.66 -2.54 -17.78
CA HIS A 315 -7.60 -1.74 -17.18
C HIS A 315 -8.13 -0.65 -16.23
N GLN A 316 -9.26 0.00 -16.49
CA GLN A 316 -9.92 0.94 -15.58
C GLN A 316 -10.55 0.23 -14.35
N THR A 317 -10.81 -1.08 -14.42
CA THR A 317 -11.26 -1.91 -13.28
C THR A 317 -10.07 -2.44 -12.50
N GLY A 318 -9.01 -2.88 -13.18
CA GLY A 318 -7.77 -3.40 -12.61
C GLY A 318 -6.86 -2.31 -12.09
N LEU A 319 -6.89 -1.11 -12.66
CA LEU A 319 -6.37 0.15 -12.14
C LEU A 319 -7.46 0.95 -11.41
N GLY A 320 -8.68 0.42 -11.30
CA GLY A 320 -9.68 0.77 -10.29
C GLY A 320 -9.35 0.06 -8.98
N SER A 321 -8.99 -1.21 -9.05
CA SER A 321 -8.71 -2.05 -7.88
C SER A 321 -7.20 -2.20 -7.60
N TYR A 322 -6.34 -1.82 -8.57
CA TYR A 322 -5.03 -1.19 -8.35
C TYR A 322 -5.19 0.34 -8.18
N ALA A 323 -6.43 0.85 -8.33
CA ALA A 323 -6.75 2.09 -7.65
C ALA A 323 -6.84 1.98 -6.13
N GLU A 324 -7.35 0.90 -5.37
CA GLU A 324 -7.70 0.39 -3.90
C GLU A 324 -6.86 0.32 -2.50
N LEU A 325 -6.01 -0.69 -2.19
CA LEU A 325 -5.10 -0.77 -1.01
C LEU A 325 -3.79 0.11 -0.86
N LYS A 326 -3.69 1.38 -1.33
CA LYS A 326 -2.79 2.52 -0.89
C LYS A 326 -3.41 3.04 0.35
N HIS A 327 -4.52 3.75 0.17
CA HIS A 327 -5.37 4.37 1.16
C HIS A 327 -5.53 3.47 2.38
N ASP A 328 -5.95 2.22 2.14
CA ASP A 328 -6.17 1.23 3.20
C ASP A 328 -4.86 0.77 3.88
N THR A 329 -3.70 0.95 3.23
CA THR A 329 -2.37 0.62 3.76
C THR A 329 -1.41 1.81 3.92
N ILE A 330 -1.89 3.06 3.84
CA ILE A 330 -1.08 4.26 3.49
C ILE A 330 -0.06 4.71 4.54
N LEU A 331 -0.11 4.06 5.70
CA LEU A 331 0.77 4.21 6.85
C LEU A 331 1.87 3.13 6.90
N TYR A 332 1.72 2.05 6.12
CA TYR A 332 2.53 0.83 6.21
C TYR A 332 3.33 0.56 4.92
N THR A 333 2.78 0.85 3.75
CA THR A 333 3.39 0.58 2.44
C THR A 333 4.31 1.70 1.94
N LYS A 334 5.30 1.35 1.10
CA LYS A 334 5.55 2.14 -0.14
C LYS A 334 4.42 1.74 -1.11
N GLN A 335 3.71 2.67 -1.73
CA GLN A 335 2.27 2.54 -2.11
C GLN A 335 2.08 1.95 -3.59
N ALA A 336 0.89 1.78 -4.25
CA ALA A 336 -0.40 2.48 -3.98
C ALA A 336 -1.78 2.22 -4.71
N VAL A 337 -2.95 2.24 -4.00
CA VAL A 337 -4.36 1.78 -4.33
C VAL A 337 -5.57 2.64 -3.42
N ALA A 338 -6.91 3.16 -3.35
CA ALA A 338 -8.31 3.58 -3.95
C ALA A 338 -9.78 2.92 -3.79
N GLU A 339 -10.72 2.93 -4.80
CA GLU A 339 -12.19 2.46 -4.94
C GLU A 339 -13.44 2.91 -4.07
N GLY A 340 -14.63 3.04 -4.74
CA GLY A 340 -15.95 2.34 -4.44
C GLY A 340 -17.05 2.99 -3.55
N GLY A 341 -18.39 2.92 -3.77
CA GLY A 341 -19.31 2.46 -4.87
C GLY A 341 -20.83 2.39 -4.43
N ASP A 342 -21.86 2.59 -5.29
CA ASP A 342 -23.33 2.59 -4.92
C ASP A 342 -24.35 2.25 -6.07
N MET A 343 -25.63 1.92 -5.78
CA MET A 343 -26.67 1.34 -6.69
C MET A 343 -28.17 1.70 -6.41
N GLY A 344 -29.11 1.32 -7.31
CA GLY A 344 -30.57 1.54 -7.17
C GLY A 344 -31.49 0.46 -7.82
N GLU A 345 -32.81 0.59 -7.71
CA GLU A 345 -33.82 -0.46 -8.03
C GLU A 345 -33.84 -0.97 -9.50
N ILE A 346 -34.12 -2.27 -9.67
CA ILE A 346 -34.09 -2.99 -10.97
C ILE A 346 -35.33 -3.91 -11.11
N PRO A 347 -36.03 -3.94 -12.27
CA PRO A 347 -37.12 -4.88 -12.54
C PRO A 347 -36.64 -6.29 -12.95
N GLU A 348 -37.52 -7.30 -12.84
CA GLU A 348 -37.21 -8.71 -13.19
C GLU A 348 -36.51 -8.88 -14.56
N ARG A 349 -35.28 -9.41 -14.53
CA ARG A 349 -34.44 -9.72 -15.70
C ARG A 349 -33.55 -10.93 -15.42
N ARG A 350 -32.90 -11.44 -16.47
CA ARG A 350 -31.78 -12.37 -16.38
C ARG A 350 -30.52 -11.56 -16.07
N ASN A 351 -30.04 -11.63 -14.84
CA ASN A 351 -28.83 -10.95 -14.38
C ASN A 351 -27.58 -11.58 -15.01
N TRP A 352 -26.46 -10.89 -14.97
CA TRP A 352 -25.15 -11.37 -15.44
C TRP A 352 -24.09 -11.15 -14.37
N VAL A 353 -23.08 -12.00 -14.33
CA VAL A 353 -21.82 -11.73 -13.63
C VAL A 353 -20.77 -11.36 -14.68
N GLU A 354 -19.72 -10.62 -14.31
CA GLU A 354 -18.59 -10.44 -15.21
C GLU A 354 -17.89 -11.80 -15.39
N PRO A 355 -17.60 -12.29 -16.61
CA PRO A 355 -17.13 -13.67 -16.84
C PRO A 355 -15.68 -13.97 -16.37
N GLU A 356 -15.33 -13.57 -15.15
CA GLU A 356 -13.98 -13.50 -14.58
C GLU A 356 -13.81 -14.41 -13.34
N PRO A 357 -13.92 -15.74 -13.50
CA PRO A 357 -13.90 -16.65 -12.36
C PRO A 357 -12.53 -16.72 -11.65
N ALA A 358 -11.45 -16.31 -12.32
CA ALA A 358 -10.13 -16.22 -11.71
C ALA A 358 -10.08 -15.12 -10.64
N ALA A 359 -10.64 -13.93 -10.94
CA ALA A 359 -10.70 -12.82 -9.99
C ALA A 359 -11.56 -13.19 -8.77
N PHE A 360 -12.80 -13.66 -8.99
CA PHE A 360 -13.70 -14.05 -7.90
C PHE A 360 -13.15 -15.21 -7.04
N GLY A 361 -12.53 -16.22 -7.64
CA GLY A 361 -11.89 -17.31 -6.90
C GLY A 361 -10.71 -16.84 -6.04
N ARG A 362 -9.92 -15.86 -6.52
CA ARG A 362 -8.83 -15.24 -5.75
C ARG A 362 -9.36 -14.34 -4.63
N LEU A 363 -10.42 -13.55 -4.86
CA LEU A 363 -11.10 -12.76 -3.82
C LEU A 363 -11.69 -13.63 -2.70
N ALA A 364 -12.28 -14.79 -3.03
CA ALA A 364 -12.73 -15.76 -2.05
C ALA A 364 -11.56 -16.27 -1.18
N ALA A 365 -10.44 -16.66 -1.82
CA ALA A 365 -9.25 -17.15 -1.14
C ALA A 365 -8.58 -16.07 -0.26
N LEU A 366 -8.52 -14.82 -0.71
CA LEU A 366 -8.07 -13.65 0.07
C LEU A 366 -8.92 -13.47 1.33
N THR A 367 -10.24 -13.56 1.19
CA THR A 367 -11.18 -13.35 2.31
C THR A 367 -11.00 -14.44 3.38
N GLU A 368 -10.77 -15.69 2.96
CA GLU A 368 -10.44 -16.80 3.88
C GLU A 368 -9.03 -16.68 4.48
N LEU A 369 -8.03 -16.20 3.73
CA LEU A 369 -6.69 -15.92 4.21
C LEU A 369 -6.73 -14.89 5.34
N LEU A 370 -7.40 -13.75 5.10
CA LEU A 370 -7.65 -12.69 6.08
C LEU A 370 -8.36 -13.23 7.33
N GLY A 371 -9.45 -14.00 7.13
CA GLY A 371 -10.21 -14.63 8.21
C GLY A 371 -9.40 -15.63 9.06
N SER A 372 -8.55 -16.42 8.41
CA SER A 372 -7.66 -17.38 9.09
C SER A 372 -6.53 -16.67 9.83
N GLY A 373 -5.82 -15.76 9.16
CA GLY A 373 -4.63 -15.11 9.70
C GLY A 373 -4.90 -14.13 10.84
N LEU A 374 -6.01 -13.38 10.81
CA LEU A 374 -6.46 -12.57 11.94
C LEU A 374 -7.07 -13.44 13.06
N GLY A 375 -7.73 -14.55 12.70
CA GLY A 375 -8.27 -15.51 13.66
C GLY A 375 -7.18 -16.17 14.50
N GLN A 376 -6.07 -16.57 13.89
CA GLN A 376 -4.89 -17.13 14.58
C GLN A 376 -4.17 -16.14 15.51
N ARG A 377 -4.37 -14.83 15.30
CA ARG A 377 -3.75 -13.74 16.08
C ARG A 377 -4.64 -13.19 17.20
N ASP A 378 -5.82 -13.79 17.42
CA ASP A 378 -6.87 -13.31 18.34
C ASP A 378 -7.32 -11.86 18.05
N LEU A 379 -7.49 -11.54 16.76
CA LEU A 379 -7.89 -10.21 16.27
C LEU A 379 -9.30 -10.17 15.65
N LEU A 380 -10.03 -11.28 15.62
CA LEU A 380 -11.39 -11.34 15.07
C LEU A 380 -12.47 -11.47 16.14
N THR A 381 -13.39 -10.52 16.14
CA THR A 381 -14.70 -10.69 16.78
C THR A 381 -15.50 -11.79 16.07
N ALA A 382 -16.52 -12.34 16.74
CA ALA A 382 -17.43 -13.31 16.12
C ALA A 382 -18.21 -12.69 14.93
N GLU A 383 -18.47 -11.39 14.98
CA GLU A 383 -19.13 -10.63 13.91
C GLU A 383 -18.25 -10.49 12.67
N ALA A 384 -16.99 -10.08 12.84
CA ALA A 384 -16.01 -9.98 11.75
C ALA A 384 -15.71 -11.35 11.12
N ARG A 385 -15.65 -12.41 11.94
CA ARG A 385 -15.51 -13.79 11.42
C ARG A 385 -16.72 -14.22 10.57
N ARG A 386 -17.94 -13.82 10.94
CA ARG A 386 -19.14 -14.06 10.13
C ARG A 386 -19.13 -13.23 8.84
N LEU A 387 -18.77 -11.95 8.91
CA LEU A 387 -18.63 -11.06 7.76
C LEU A 387 -17.71 -11.66 6.68
N LEU A 388 -16.51 -12.10 7.07
CA LEU A 388 -15.56 -12.71 6.15
C LEU A 388 -16.06 -14.05 5.58
N ALA A 389 -16.81 -14.84 6.35
CA ALA A 389 -17.44 -16.05 5.82
C ALA A 389 -18.55 -15.73 4.79
N ASP A 390 -19.39 -14.73 5.05
CA ASP A 390 -20.47 -14.31 4.14
C ASP A 390 -19.89 -13.74 2.82
N ALA A 391 -18.82 -12.93 2.90
CA ALA A 391 -18.12 -12.40 1.74
C ALA A 391 -17.41 -13.51 0.93
N ALA A 392 -16.78 -14.48 1.59
CA ALA A 392 -16.16 -15.63 0.91
C ALA A 392 -17.20 -16.52 0.18
N ASP A 393 -18.41 -16.69 0.73
CA ASP A 393 -19.52 -17.35 0.03
C ASP A 393 -19.99 -16.54 -1.18
N LEU A 394 -20.10 -15.21 -1.05
CA LEU A 394 -20.45 -14.33 -2.18
C LEU A 394 -19.43 -14.44 -3.32
N PHE A 395 -18.14 -14.36 -3.03
CA PHE A 395 -17.11 -14.48 -4.07
C PHE A 395 -17.09 -15.88 -4.71
N ARG A 396 -17.28 -16.97 -3.94
CA ARG A 396 -17.45 -18.33 -4.50
C ARG A 396 -18.70 -18.48 -5.36
N PHE A 397 -19.78 -17.81 -4.99
CA PHE A 397 -21.00 -17.78 -5.79
C PHE A 397 -20.75 -17.08 -7.14
N LEU A 398 -20.14 -15.89 -7.12
CA LEU A 398 -19.79 -15.14 -8.33
C LEU A 398 -18.79 -15.90 -9.22
N GLU A 399 -17.77 -16.53 -8.63
CA GLU A 399 -16.86 -17.45 -9.35
C GLU A 399 -17.65 -18.52 -10.10
N ARG A 400 -18.56 -19.20 -9.40
CA ARG A 400 -19.35 -20.30 -10.00
C ARG A 400 -20.19 -19.80 -11.16
N ILE A 401 -20.90 -18.68 -11.00
CA ILE A 401 -21.71 -18.12 -12.09
C ILE A 401 -20.84 -17.71 -13.28
N ALA A 402 -19.69 -17.06 -13.05
CA ALA A 402 -18.76 -16.73 -14.13
C ALA A 402 -18.22 -17.98 -14.87
N ARG A 403 -17.92 -19.09 -14.16
CA ARG A 403 -17.56 -20.40 -14.77
C ARG A 403 -18.73 -21.04 -15.54
N ASP A 404 -19.96 -20.75 -15.15
CA ASP A 404 -21.17 -21.28 -15.77
C ASP A 404 -21.52 -20.48 -17.04
N GLU A 405 -21.40 -19.15 -17.00
CA GLU A 405 -21.59 -18.23 -18.12
C GLU A 405 -20.52 -18.39 -19.22
N LEU A 406 -19.23 -18.49 -18.86
CA LEU A 406 -18.16 -18.83 -19.83
C LEU A 406 -18.39 -20.18 -20.52
N ALA A 407 -19.04 -21.13 -19.82
CA ALA A 407 -19.39 -22.43 -20.37
C ALA A 407 -20.71 -22.43 -21.16
N GLY A 408 -21.38 -21.28 -21.32
CA GLY A 408 -22.68 -21.15 -21.99
C GLY A 408 -23.80 -21.92 -21.30
N ARG A 409 -23.70 -22.15 -19.98
CA ARG A 409 -24.72 -22.86 -19.19
C ARG A 409 -25.77 -21.88 -18.66
N PRO A 410 -27.06 -22.24 -18.68
CA PRO A 410 -28.13 -21.38 -18.17
C PRO A 410 -28.05 -21.25 -16.64
N ILE A 411 -28.46 -20.09 -16.13
CA ILE A 411 -28.47 -19.81 -14.69
C ILE A 411 -29.76 -20.35 -14.06
N SER A 412 -29.70 -20.86 -12.83
CA SER A 412 -30.92 -21.32 -12.14
C SER A 412 -31.77 -20.14 -11.65
N GLU A 413 -33.09 -20.35 -11.52
CA GLU A 413 -34.03 -19.32 -11.05
C GLU A 413 -33.62 -18.73 -9.69
N ALA A 414 -33.21 -19.59 -8.75
CA ALA A 414 -32.74 -19.20 -7.42
C ALA A 414 -31.38 -18.48 -7.44
N ASP A 415 -30.48 -18.83 -8.35
CA ASP A 415 -29.23 -18.09 -8.54
C ASP A 415 -29.48 -16.71 -9.16
N ASN A 416 -30.42 -16.63 -10.11
CA ASN A 416 -30.84 -15.35 -10.68
C ASN A 416 -31.54 -14.44 -9.65
N GLU A 417 -32.35 -15.00 -8.76
CA GLU A 417 -32.96 -14.31 -7.61
C GLU A 417 -31.90 -13.80 -6.61
N ARG A 418 -30.86 -14.62 -6.32
CA ARG A 418 -29.69 -14.19 -5.53
C ARG A 418 -28.95 -13.05 -6.21
N LEU A 419 -28.80 -13.07 -7.54
CA LEU A 419 -28.19 -11.97 -8.31
C LEU A 419 -29.06 -10.70 -8.33
N THR A 420 -30.39 -10.81 -8.41
CA THR A 420 -31.30 -9.64 -8.27
C THR A 420 -31.10 -8.96 -6.91
N SER A 421 -30.76 -9.76 -5.88
CA SER A 421 -30.49 -9.30 -4.52
C SER A 421 -29.05 -8.82 -4.28
N ILE A 422 -28.20 -8.68 -5.33
CA ILE A 422 -26.78 -8.35 -5.17
C ILE A 422 -26.56 -6.97 -4.51
N GLY A 423 -27.35 -5.96 -4.88
CA GLY A 423 -27.24 -4.60 -4.32
C GLY A 423 -27.40 -4.58 -2.80
N GLY A 424 -28.50 -5.14 -2.29
CA GLY A 424 -28.73 -5.26 -0.85
C GLY A 424 -27.76 -6.23 -0.14
N THR A 425 -27.13 -7.16 -0.88
CA THR A 425 -26.06 -8.00 -0.33
C THR A 425 -24.78 -7.19 -0.11
N LEU A 426 -24.40 -6.35 -1.07
CA LEU A 426 -23.24 -5.45 -0.96
C LEU A 426 -23.49 -4.35 0.08
N GLU A 427 -24.68 -3.73 0.08
CA GLU A 427 -25.10 -2.75 1.10
C GLU A 427 -25.03 -3.35 2.51
N SER A 428 -25.47 -4.60 2.67
CA SER A 428 -25.39 -5.34 3.95
C SER A 428 -23.94 -5.57 4.40
N LEU A 429 -23.03 -5.94 3.49
CA LEU A 429 -21.61 -6.08 3.82
C LEU A 429 -20.99 -4.72 4.22
N TRP A 430 -21.28 -3.66 3.47
CA TRP A 430 -20.83 -2.28 3.71
C TRP A 430 -21.33 -1.71 5.05
N TRP A 431 -22.61 -1.91 5.39
CA TRP A 431 -23.16 -1.54 6.72
C TRP A 431 -22.50 -2.29 7.88
N ARG A 432 -21.86 -3.43 7.62
CA ARG A 432 -21.19 -4.28 8.61
C ARG A 432 -19.68 -4.06 8.67
N THR A 433 -19.09 -3.35 7.71
CA THR A 433 -17.70 -2.84 7.76
C THR A 433 -17.61 -1.40 8.28
N ALA A 434 -18.67 -0.60 8.16
CA ALA A 434 -18.67 0.80 8.58
C ALA A 434 -18.45 0.98 10.11
N ASP A 435 -17.67 1.99 10.50
CA ASP A 435 -17.36 2.36 11.90
C ASP A 435 -18.58 2.85 12.73
N ARG A 436 -19.81 2.73 12.20
CA ARG A 436 -21.05 3.23 12.83
C ARG A 436 -22.18 2.20 12.72
N GLY A 437 -22.92 2.03 13.81
CA GLY A 437 -24.10 1.17 13.84
C GLY A 437 -25.19 1.61 12.86
N ALA A 438 -26.04 0.64 12.47
CA ALA A 438 -27.03 0.71 11.38
C ALA A 438 -28.16 1.76 11.58
N GLY A 439 -27.80 3.03 11.44
CA GLY A 439 -28.70 4.19 11.55
C GLY A 439 -28.00 5.55 11.43
N GLY A 440 -26.77 5.57 10.89
CA GLY A 440 -26.07 6.82 10.57
C GLY A 440 -26.54 7.42 9.24
N ALA A 441 -26.30 8.71 9.04
CA ALA A 441 -26.27 9.29 7.70
C ALA A 441 -24.93 8.96 7.03
N ILE A 442 -24.91 8.88 5.69
CA ILE A 442 -23.70 8.68 4.88
C ILE A 442 -22.67 9.76 5.25
N SER A 443 -21.44 9.36 5.59
CA SER A 443 -20.33 10.28 5.87
C SER A 443 -19.46 10.50 4.64
N ALA A 444 -18.64 11.56 4.65
CA ALA A 444 -17.64 11.80 3.60
C ALA A 444 -16.70 10.59 3.43
N ASP A 445 -16.40 9.84 4.50
CA ASP A 445 -15.61 8.60 4.48
C ASP A 445 -16.23 7.43 3.67
N GLN A 446 -17.40 7.63 3.05
CA GLN A 446 -18.16 6.64 2.29
C GLN A 446 -18.44 7.07 0.84
N ASP A 447 -17.72 8.09 0.37
CA ASP A 447 -17.75 8.56 -1.02
C ASP A 447 -16.65 7.88 -1.85
N ALA A 448 -17.07 7.25 -2.96
CA ALA A 448 -16.25 6.47 -3.88
C ALA A 448 -15.06 7.22 -4.50
N ALA A 449 -15.06 8.56 -4.42
CA ALA A 449 -13.94 9.36 -4.85
C ALA A 449 -12.89 9.50 -3.74
N ILE A 450 -11.72 8.86 -3.90
CA ILE A 450 -10.55 9.01 -3.02
C ILE A 450 -9.26 9.11 -3.84
N VAL A 451 -8.17 9.55 -3.21
CA VAL A 451 -6.88 9.82 -3.84
C VAL A 451 -5.74 9.32 -2.95
N ALA A 452 -4.62 8.88 -3.54
CA ALA A 452 -3.32 9.00 -2.88
C ALA A 452 -2.11 8.73 -3.79
N ASP A 453 -0.94 9.10 -3.28
CA ASP A 453 0.33 9.06 -4.00
C ASP A 453 0.93 7.66 -4.18
N ILE A 454 1.61 7.47 -5.30
CA ILE A 454 2.17 6.18 -5.77
C ILE A 454 3.68 6.21 -5.92
N ALA A 455 4.22 7.35 -6.33
CA ALA A 455 5.64 7.55 -6.49
C ALA A 455 6.01 9.00 -6.12
N SER A 456 7.30 9.26 -5.91
CA SER A 456 7.81 10.61 -5.69
C SER A 456 9.21 10.72 -6.28
N GLY A 457 9.40 11.67 -7.20
CA GLY A 457 10.58 11.77 -8.05
C GLY A 457 10.91 13.22 -8.36
N GLY A 458 12.19 13.59 -8.26
CA GLY A 458 12.63 14.98 -8.43
C GLY A 458 11.97 15.92 -7.41
N ASN A 459 11.06 16.77 -7.89
CA ASN A 459 10.24 17.69 -7.08
C ASN A 459 8.73 17.39 -7.20
N GLU A 460 8.35 16.21 -7.68
CA GLU A 460 6.99 15.84 -8.04
C GLU A 460 6.56 14.53 -7.37
N VAL A 461 5.26 14.34 -7.26
CA VAL A 461 4.58 13.19 -6.64
C VAL A 461 3.51 12.73 -7.63
N LEU A 462 3.50 11.45 -7.97
CA LEU A 462 2.46 10.87 -8.83
C LEU A 462 1.31 10.40 -7.94
N GLU A 463 0.09 10.88 -8.22
CA GLU A 463 -1.14 10.50 -7.53
C GLU A 463 -2.08 9.77 -8.50
N GLU A 464 -2.72 8.71 -7.99
CA GLU A 464 -3.88 8.11 -8.64
C GLU A 464 -5.13 8.39 -7.79
N ALA A 465 -6.28 8.51 -8.45
CA ALA A 465 -7.54 8.76 -7.80
C ALA A 465 -8.72 8.08 -8.50
N THR A 466 -9.74 7.73 -7.71
CA THR A 466 -11.09 7.43 -8.22
C THR A 466 -11.97 8.67 -8.11
N GLY A 467 -12.89 8.86 -9.05
CA GLY A 467 -13.93 9.90 -8.98
C GLY A 467 -15.32 9.35 -8.66
N ARG A 468 -16.35 10.01 -9.17
CA ARG A 468 -17.75 9.52 -9.09
C ARG A 468 -17.90 8.28 -9.98
N ILE A 469 -18.81 7.37 -9.61
CA ILE A 469 -19.07 6.14 -10.40
C ILE A 469 -19.70 6.50 -11.76
N ASP A 470 -19.04 6.08 -12.83
CA ASP A 470 -19.56 6.16 -14.21
C ASP A 470 -20.51 4.99 -14.49
N ARG A 471 -21.36 5.12 -15.51
CA ARG A 471 -22.37 4.11 -15.85
C ARG A 471 -22.09 3.44 -17.19
N ILE A 472 -21.79 2.15 -17.16
CA ILE A 472 -21.59 1.31 -18.34
C ILE A 472 -22.90 0.71 -18.86
N TYR A 473 -22.96 0.48 -20.16
CA TYR A 473 -24.00 -0.30 -20.85
C TYR A 473 -23.33 -1.43 -21.65
N VAL A 474 -23.77 -2.67 -21.46
CA VAL A 474 -23.13 -3.85 -22.08
C VAL A 474 -24.17 -4.69 -22.82
N LEU A 475 -23.89 -5.04 -24.08
CA LEU A 475 -24.68 -6.01 -24.83
C LEU A 475 -24.24 -7.43 -24.46
N VAL A 476 -25.03 -8.08 -23.62
CA VAL A 476 -24.80 -9.43 -23.12
C VAL A 476 -25.82 -10.42 -23.71
N PRO A 477 -25.51 -11.72 -23.82
CA PRO A 477 -26.47 -12.72 -24.27
C PRO A 477 -27.68 -12.87 -23.33
N ASP A 478 -28.63 -13.71 -23.73
CA ASP A 478 -29.53 -14.43 -22.82
C ASP A 478 -29.46 -15.94 -23.02
N ASP A 479 -30.10 -16.70 -22.13
CA ASP A 479 -30.07 -18.17 -22.12
C ASP A 479 -30.80 -18.80 -23.34
N ALA A 480 -31.37 -17.98 -24.23
CA ALA A 480 -31.95 -18.37 -25.51
C ALA A 480 -31.11 -17.91 -26.72
N GLY A 481 -29.91 -17.36 -26.50
CA GLY A 481 -29.00 -16.90 -27.55
C GLY A 481 -29.42 -15.57 -28.21
N ARG A 482 -30.30 -14.79 -27.58
CA ARG A 482 -30.60 -13.40 -27.96
C ARG A 482 -29.62 -12.47 -27.23
N PHE A 483 -29.78 -11.15 -27.42
CA PHE A 483 -29.03 -10.14 -26.68
C PHE A 483 -29.96 -9.24 -25.86
N GLN A 484 -29.46 -8.80 -24.71
CA GLN A 484 -30.07 -7.81 -23.83
C GLN A 484 -29.03 -6.77 -23.41
N VAL A 485 -29.48 -5.64 -22.88
CA VAL A 485 -28.59 -4.60 -22.33
C VAL A 485 -28.51 -4.77 -20.80
N ALA A 486 -27.33 -5.13 -20.32
CA ALA A 486 -26.94 -4.97 -18.93
C ALA A 486 -26.49 -3.52 -18.67
N VAL A 487 -26.65 -3.07 -17.43
CA VAL A 487 -26.26 -1.72 -16.96
C VAL A 487 -25.57 -1.90 -15.62
N GLY A 488 -24.49 -1.17 -15.38
CA GLY A 488 -23.74 -1.22 -14.12
C GLY A 488 -22.95 0.05 -13.86
N GLY A 489 -22.32 0.11 -12.68
CA GLY A 489 -21.28 1.09 -12.38
C GLY A 489 -19.91 0.63 -12.89
N VAL A 490 -19.06 1.58 -13.25
CA VAL A 490 -17.61 1.44 -13.45
C VAL A 490 -16.89 2.63 -12.81
N TYR A 491 -15.58 2.53 -12.63
CA TYR A 491 -14.80 3.63 -12.06
C TYR A 491 -14.70 4.82 -13.00
N SER A 492 -14.40 5.98 -12.43
CA SER A 492 -13.69 7.03 -13.15
C SER A 492 -12.29 7.09 -12.54
N TYR A 493 -11.27 6.87 -13.36
CA TYR A 493 -9.88 6.80 -12.92
C TYR A 493 -9.11 8.04 -13.40
N TYR A 494 -8.13 8.44 -12.61
CA TYR A 494 -7.30 9.63 -12.81
C TYR A 494 -5.88 9.30 -12.36
N GLU A 495 -4.89 9.72 -13.13
CA GLU A 495 -3.47 9.55 -12.83
C GLU A 495 -2.75 10.85 -13.21
N PHE A 496 -2.13 11.53 -12.24
CA PHE A 496 -1.58 12.88 -12.44
C PHE A 496 -0.44 13.21 -11.46
N ALA A 497 0.46 14.09 -11.88
CA ALA A 497 1.57 14.56 -11.04
C ALA A 497 1.22 15.87 -10.31
N VAL A 498 1.59 15.96 -9.02
CA VAL A 498 1.49 17.16 -8.19
C VAL A 498 2.88 17.55 -7.62
N PRO A 499 3.13 18.83 -7.32
CA PRO A 499 4.35 19.26 -6.65
C PRO A 499 4.59 18.58 -5.29
N ALA A 500 5.85 18.32 -4.96
CA ALA A 500 6.25 17.81 -3.65
C ALA A 500 5.84 18.78 -2.53
N GLY A 501 5.06 18.27 -1.57
CA GLY A 501 4.45 19.05 -0.48
C GLY A 501 3.02 19.53 -0.76
N THR A 502 2.45 19.29 -1.95
CA THR A 502 1.03 19.57 -2.25
C THR A 502 0.22 18.29 -2.52
N ARG A 503 0.55 17.21 -1.80
CA ARG A 503 -0.20 15.95 -1.81
C ARG A 503 -1.66 16.17 -1.43
N LEU A 504 -2.59 15.55 -2.14
CA LEU A 504 -4.01 15.70 -1.87
C LEU A 504 -4.48 14.84 -0.68
N THR A 505 -5.60 15.24 -0.09
CA THR A 505 -6.43 14.38 0.77
C THR A 505 -7.77 14.16 0.08
N ASP A 506 -8.53 13.15 0.50
CA ASP A 506 -9.84 12.86 -0.10
C ASP A 506 -10.78 14.06 -0.07
N GLU A 507 -10.75 14.87 0.99
CA GLU A 507 -11.59 16.05 1.13
C GLU A 507 -11.19 17.16 0.13
N ALA A 508 -9.88 17.31 -0.15
CA ALA A 508 -9.38 18.22 -1.17
C ALA A 508 -9.75 17.73 -2.58
N TRP A 509 -9.59 16.44 -2.84
CA TRP A 509 -9.93 15.80 -4.11
C TRP A 509 -11.43 15.84 -4.41
N ARG A 510 -12.29 15.51 -3.44
CA ARG A 510 -13.75 15.63 -3.55
C ARG A 510 -14.19 17.07 -3.80
N THR A 511 -13.54 18.05 -3.15
CA THR A 511 -13.79 19.49 -3.40
C THR A 511 -13.42 19.87 -4.84
N MET A 512 -12.31 19.36 -5.37
CA MET A 512 -11.86 19.61 -6.75
C MET A 512 -12.83 19.01 -7.79
N LEU A 513 -13.32 17.78 -7.55
CA LEU A 513 -14.36 17.13 -8.36
C LEU A 513 -15.69 17.90 -8.32
N ASP A 514 -16.13 18.34 -7.15
CA ASP A 514 -17.39 19.10 -7.01
C ASP A 514 -17.31 20.51 -7.61
N ALA A 515 -16.11 21.07 -7.76
CA ALA A 515 -15.86 22.32 -8.47
C ALA A 515 -15.79 22.14 -10.01
N GLY A 516 -15.56 20.92 -10.51
CA GLY A 516 -15.24 20.67 -11.91
C GLY A 516 -13.81 21.07 -12.29
N GLU A 517 -12.89 21.10 -11.31
CA GLU A 517 -11.49 21.53 -11.44
C GLU A 517 -10.50 20.35 -11.49
N GLN A 518 -11.00 19.10 -11.58
CA GLN A 518 -10.16 17.90 -11.62
C GLN A 518 -9.30 17.80 -12.90
N PRO A 519 -8.15 17.10 -12.88
CA PRO A 519 -7.34 16.83 -14.06
C PRO A 519 -8.10 16.08 -15.16
N GLU A 520 -7.59 16.18 -16.39
CA GLU A 520 -8.01 15.32 -17.49
C GLU A 520 -7.71 13.85 -17.16
N ARG A 521 -8.55 12.92 -17.64
CA ARG A 521 -8.30 11.49 -17.48
C ARG A 521 -7.18 11.02 -18.42
N PRO A 522 -6.53 9.88 -18.13
CA PRO A 522 -5.57 9.29 -19.05
C PRO A 522 -6.19 9.06 -20.43
N THR A 523 -5.49 9.46 -21.49
CA THR A 523 -5.99 9.43 -22.88
C THR A 523 -6.40 8.04 -23.37
N TRP A 524 -5.87 6.98 -22.75
CA TRP A 524 -6.30 5.60 -23.03
C TRP A 524 -7.74 5.29 -22.58
N GLU A 525 -8.37 6.12 -21.74
CA GLU A 525 -9.81 6.04 -21.45
C GLU A 525 -10.70 6.63 -22.56
N GLU A 526 -10.19 7.39 -23.53
CA GLU A 526 -11.03 8.02 -24.58
C GLU A 526 -11.89 7.01 -25.36
N VAL A 527 -11.40 5.77 -25.50
CA VAL A 527 -12.13 4.65 -26.16
C VAL A 527 -13.39 4.21 -25.38
N LEU A 528 -13.51 4.56 -24.09
CA LEU A 528 -14.69 4.34 -23.26
C LEU A 528 -15.75 5.44 -23.46
N PHE A 529 -15.33 6.64 -23.88
CA PHE A 529 -16.16 7.84 -23.98
C PHE A 529 -16.23 8.43 -25.40
N PRO A 530 -16.54 7.63 -26.44
CA PRO A 530 -16.48 8.09 -27.84
C PRO A 530 -17.52 9.18 -28.14
N GLY A 531 -17.05 10.43 -28.22
CA GLY A 531 -17.86 11.61 -28.54
C GLY A 531 -18.22 12.50 -27.35
N ALA A 532 -17.43 12.46 -26.26
CA ALA A 532 -17.36 13.52 -25.26
C ALA A 532 -16.82 14.85 -25.85
#